data_AF-A0A4Q2YN43-F1
#
_entry.id   AF-A0A4Q2YN43-F1
#
_cell.length_a   1.000
_cell.length_b   1.000
_cell.length_c   1.000
_cell.angle_alpha   90.00
_cell.angle_beta   90.00
_cell.angle_gamma   90.00
#
_symmetry.space_group_name_H-M   'P 1'
#
loop_
_entity.id
_entity.type
_entity.pdbx_description
1 polymer ?
#
loop_
_entity_poly.entity_id
_entity_poly.type
_entity_poly.pdbx_seq_one_letter_code
_entity_poly.pdbx_strand_id
1 'polypeptide(L)'
;MAVQAAPVSQLSRSVKKYGGFKPGYKFTLRVTDKDVVKPFGDVPNEVPSFREGAKINFKIGPKGQLTAREGVWINFEDGSKDGNDYERIGSRPTKLTSYAYIDKNGSGKAAKGEMIFRITSFDNVLPVSYEVRYKLKK
;
A
#
# COMPACT_ATOMS: atom_id res chain seq x y z
N MET A 1 -40.75 -44.00 -10.89
CA MET A 1 -39.34 -43.90 -10.49
C MET A 1 -38.96 -42.43 -10.57
N ALA A 2 -38.81 -41.77 -9.43
CA ALA A 2 -38.48 -40.34 -9.39
C ALA A 2 -36.96 -40.18 -9.43
N VAL A 3 -36.46 -39.49 -10.45
CA VAL A 3 -35.04 -39.17 -10.59
C VAL A 3 -34.75 -38.03 -9.61
N GLN A 4 -34.20 -38.36 -8.46
CA GLN A 4 -33.82 -37.37 -7.44
C GLN A 4 -32.56 -36.66 -7.92
N ALA A 5 -32.71 -35.45 -8.46
CA ALA A 5 -31.57 -34.61 -8.82
C ALA A 5 -30.78 -34.28 -7.55
N ALA A 6 -29.51 -34.64 -7.54
CA ALA A 6 -28.60 -34.30 -6.45
C ALA A 6 -28.49 -32.77 -6.32
N PRO A 7 -28.41 -32.23 -5.09
CA PRO A 7 -28.27 -30.79 -4.90
C PRO A 7 -27.00 -30.31 -5.61
N VAL A 8 -27.16 -29.33 -6.49
CA VAL A 8 -26.06 -28.61 -7.13
C VAL A 8 -25.20 -28.03 -6.02
N SER A 9 -24.05 -28.63 -5.76
CA SER A 9 -23.02 -28.09 -4.88
C SER A 9 -22.84 -26.61 -5.19
N GLN A 10 -23.31 -25.75 -4.27
CA GLN A 10 -22.93 -24.35 -4.24
C GLN A 10 -21.42 -24.32 -4.04
N LEU A 11 -20.69 -24.33 -5.15
CA LEU A 11 -19.27 -24.04 -5.21
C LEU A 11 -19.10 -22.64 -4.62
N SER A 12 -18.80 -22.59 -3.32
CA SER A 12 -18.38 -21.38 -2.64
C SER A 12 -17.16 -20.87 -3.41
N ARG A 13 -17.36 -19.87 -4.28
CA ARG A 13 -16.25 -19.26 -5.02
C ARG A 13 -15.31 -18.70 -3.96
N SER A 14 -14.19 -19.39 -3.74
CA SER A 14 -13.14 -18.92 -2.85
C SER A 14 -12.73 -17.53 -3.32
N VAL A 15 -13.11 -16.51 -2.57
CA VAL A 15 -12.81 -15.12 -2.93
C VAL A 15 -11.31 -14.96 -2.83
N LYS A 16 -10.65 -14.67 -3.96
CA LYS A 16 -9.20 -14.42 -4.00
C LYS A 16 -8.83 -13.37 -2.97
N LYS A 17 -7.83 -13.69 -2.15
CA LYS A 17 -7.25 -12.81 -1.13
C LYS A 17 -5.81 -12.47 -1.52
N TYR A 18 -5.36 -11.31 -1.08
CA TYR A 18 -4.02 -10.77 -1.27
C TYR A 18 -3.40 -10.62 0.12
N GLY A 19 -2.56 -11.59 0.50
CA GLY A 19 -2.06 -11.73 1.86
C GLY A 19 -3.17 -11.63 2.91
N GLY A 20 -4.27 -12.38 2.72
CA GLY A 20 -5.40 -12.39 3.65
C GLY A 20 -6.45 -11.28 3.48
N PHE A 21 -6.15 -10.19 2.77
CA PHE A 21 -7.15 -9.16 2.47
C PHE A 21 -7.94 -9.45 1.20
N LYS A 22 -9.25 -9.24 1.23
CA LYS A 22 -10.10 -9.32 0.04
C LYS A 22 -10.03 -8.00 -0.76
N PRO A 23 -10.20 -8.03 -2.09
CA PRO A 23 -10.50 -6.82 -2.86
C PRO A 23 -11.61 -5.99 -2.22
N GLY A 24 -11.43 -4.67 -2.19
CA GLY A 24 -12.35 -3.73 -1.58
C GLY A 24 -12.24 -3.62 -0.06
N TYR A 25 -11.41 -4.43 0.61
CA TYR A 25 -11.13 -4.28 2.04
C TYR A 25 -10.60 -2.88 2.32
N LYS A 26 -11.16 -2.22 3.35
CA LYS A 26 -10.79 -0.88 3.78
C LYS A 26 -10.27 -0.92 5.20
N PHE A 27 -9.24 -0.13 5.48
CA PHE A 27 -8.71 0.05 6.81
C PHE A 27 -8.07 1.43 6.93
N THR A 28 -7.87 1.88 8.17
CA THR A 28 -7.29 3.18 8.45
C THR A 28 -6.08 2.98 9.33
N LEU A 29 -4.96 3.60 8.95
CA LEU A 29 -3.79 3.74 9.81
C LEU A 29 -3.47 5.23 9.98
N ARG A 30 -2.88 5.58 11.11
CA ARG A 30 -2.42 6.91 11.45
C ARG A 30 -0.91 7.01 11.18
N VAL A 31 -0.47 8.12 10.59
CA VAL A 31 0.95 8.45 10.51
C VAL A 31 1.45 8.73 11.91
N THR A 32 2.41 7.95 12.38
CA THR A 32 3.04 8.15 13.69
C THR A 32 4.37 8.88 13.59
N ASP A 33 5.03 8.79 12.44
CA ASP A 33 6.37 9.32 12.21
C ASP A 33 6.53 9.60 10.72
N LYS A 34 7.16 10.73 10.39
CA LYS A 34 7.52 11.09 9.02
C LYS A 34 9.01 11.42 8.98
N ASP A 35 9.75 10.65 8.19
CA ASP A 35 11.16 10.91 7.93
C ASP A 35 11.36 11.33 6.47
N VAL A 36 12.24 12.32 6.25
CA VAL A 36 12.52 12.88 4.93
C VAL A 36 14.02 12.99 4.77
N VAL A 37 14.58 12.14 3.91
CA VAL A 37 15.97 12.21 3.50
C VAL A 37 16.04 13.01 2.20
N LYS A 38 16.58 14.23 2.30
CA LYS A 38 16.82 15.13 1.17
C LYS A 38 18.14 15.88 1.38
N PRO A 39 18.94 16.11 0.34
CA PRO A 39 20.16 16.89 0.48
C PRO A 39 19.89 18.41 0.52
N PHE A 40 18.89 18.91 -0.21
CA PHE A 40 18.41 20.31 -0.18
C PHE A 40 17.04 20.42 -0.86
N GLY A 41 16.48 21.63 -0.92
CA GLY A 41 15.22 21.92 -1.61
C GLY A 41 13.98 21.38 -0.90
N ASP A 42 12.82 21.51 -1.54
CA ASP A 42 11.56 20.94 -1.05
C ASP A 42 11.28 19.57 -1.65
N VAL A 43 10.51 18.75 -0.93
CA VAL A 43 10.10 17.43 -1.43
C VAL A 43 9.24 17.63 -2.68
N PRO A 44 9.52 16.91 -3.79
CA PRO A 44 8.74 17.01 -5.02
C PRO A 44 7.25 16.70 -4.79
N ASN A 45 6.37 17.43 -5.47
CA ASN A 45 4.92 17.33 -5.32
C ASN A 45 4.36 15.95 -5.72
N GLU A 46 5.13 15.17 -6.49
CA GLU A 46 4.80 13.79 -6.84
C GLU A 46 4.81 12.86 -5.63
N VAL A 47 5.54 13.21 -4.56
CA VAL A 47 5.59 12.40 -3.35
C VAL A 47 4.35 12.73 -2.49
N PRO A 48 3.53 11.72 -2.14
CA PRO A 48 2.38 11.92 -1.27
C PRO A 48 2.78 12.60 0.04
N SER A 49 2.12 13.70 0.39
CA SER A 49 2.44 14.47 1.59
C SER A 49 1.41 14.20 2.68
N PHE A 50 1.79 13.39 3.66
CA PHE A 50 1.02 13.20 4.88
C PHE A 50 1.66 13.96 6.03
N ARG A 51 0.82 14.49 6.92
CA ARG A 51 1.24 15.07 8.19
C ARG A 51 1.29 13.98 9.25
N GLU A 52 2.18 14.12 10.22
CA GLU A 52 2.12 13.29 11.42
C GLU A 52 0.77 13.43 12.12
N GLY A 53 0.30 12.33 12.68
CA GLY A 53 -1.03 12.22 13.26
C GLY A 53 -2.16 12.12 12.25
N ALA A 54 -1.92 12.26 10.94
CA ALA A 54 -2.97 12.14 9.93
C ALA A 54 -3.47 10.70 9.81
N LYS A 55 -4.80 10.53 9.71
CA LYS A 55 -5.42 9.24 9.38
C LYS A 55 -5.43 9.04 7.87
N ILE A 56 -4.91 7.91 7.42
CA ILE A 56 -4.89 7.49 6.02
C ILE A 56 -5.87 6.33 5.84
N ASN A 57 -6.86 6.53 4.98
CA ASN A 57 -7.84 5.50 4.62
C ASN A 57 -7.31 4.71 3.43
N PHE A 58 -6.94 3.47 3.68
CA PHE A 58 -6.48 2.54 2.66
C PHE A 58 -7.63 1.70 2.12
N LYS A 59 -7.51 1.29 0.86
CA LYS A 59 -8.37 0.31 0.21
C LYS A 59 -7.50 -0.68 -0.57
N ILE A 60 -7.86 -1.95 -0.48
CA ILE A 60 -7.28 -2.99 -1.33
C ILE A 60 -7.99 -2.97 -2.69
N GLY A 61 -7.24 -2.72 -3.75
CA GLY A 61 -7.73 -2.66 -5.12
C GLY A 61 -8.15 -4.04 -5.67
N PRO A 62 -8.77 -4.08 -6.86
CA PRO A 62 -9.23 -5.33 -7.49
C PRO A 62 -8.12 -6.35 -7.70
N LYS A 63 -6.88 -5.90 -7.90
CA LYS A 63 -5.71 -6.77 -8.09
C LYS A 63 -4.81 -6.83 -6.84
N GLY A 64 -5.35 -6.48 -5.67
CA GLY A 64 -4.61 -6.48 -4.42
C GLY A 64 -3.88 -5.18 -4.10
N GLN A 65 -3.87 -4.20 -5.01
CA GLN A 65 -3.10 -2.97 -4.85
C GLN A 65 -3.46 -2.22 -3.57
N LEU A 66 -2.47 -1.66 -2.88
CA LEU A 66 -2.70 -0.75 -1.78
C LEU A 66 -2.99 0.64 -2.34
N THR A 67 -4.19 1.15 -2.10
CA THR A 67 -4.59 2.49 -2.56
C THR A 67 -4.98 3.39 -1.41
N ALA A 68 -4.66 4.67 -1.51
CA ALA A 68 -5.12 5.71 -0.61
C ALA A 68 -5.27 7.05 -1.35
N ARG A 69 -5.57 8.11 -0.61
CA ARG A 69 -5.57 9.50 -1.12
C ARG A 69 -4.14 9.94 -1.53
N GLU A 70 -4.01 11.16 -2.05
CA GLU A 70 -2.71 11.75 -2.45
C GLU A 70 -1.99 10.93 -3.53
N GLY A 71 -2.73 10.28 -4.43
CA GLY A 71 -2.14 9.50 -5.54
C GLY A 71 -1.47 8.19 -5.14
N VAL A 72 -1.61 7.73 -3.89
CA VAL A 72 -1.07 6.45 -3.43
C VAL A 72 -1.76 5.29 -4.13
N TRP A 73 -0.99 4.56 -4.94
CA TRP A 73 -1.36 3.29 -5.54
C TRP A 73 -0.07 2.47 -5.71
N ILE A 74 0.01 1.33 -5.01
CA ILE A 74 1.18 0.46 -4.93
C ILE A 74 0.73 -0.98 -5.19
N ASN A 75 1.43 -1.74 -6.04
CA ASN A 75 1.02 -3.11 -6.38
C ASN A 75 1.28 -4.05 -5.21
N PHE A 76 0.47 -5.10 -5.11
CA PHE A 76 0.74 -6.19 -4.19
C PHE A 76 1.83 -7.08 -4.78
N GLU A 77 2.89 -7.34 -4.02
CA GLU A 77 3.97 -8.23 -4.44
C GLU A 77 3.81 -9.59 -3.76
N ASP A 78 3.87 -9.62 -2.44
CA ASP A 78 3.75 -10.84 -1.65
C ASP A 78 3.02 -10.58 -0.33
N GLY A 79 2.61 -11.64 0.36
CA GLY A 79 2.03 -11.53 1.67
C GLY A 79 1.85 -12.85 2.39
N SER A 80 2.03 -12.81 3.70
CA SER A 80 1.88 -13.94 4.61
C SER A 80 0.60 -13.81 5.46
N LYS A 81 0.48 -14.58 6.54
CA LYS A 81 -0.55 -14.33 7.55
C LYS A 81 -0.27 -13.05 8.35
N ASP A 82 1.01 -12.68 8.47
CA ASP A 82 1.48 -11.64 9.39
C ASP A 82 1.65 -10.28 8.72
N GLY A 83 1.86 -10.23 7.39
CA GLY A 83 1.96 -8.96 6.67
C GLY A 83 1.77 -9.07 5.17
N ASN A 84 1.78 -7.93 4.50
CA ASN A 84 1.71 -7.79 3.05
C ASN A 84 2.77 -6.79 2.58
N ASP A 85 3.51 -7.15 1.54
CA ASP A 85 4.48 -6.32 0.87
C ASP A 85 3.90 -5.76 -0.43
N TYR A 86 4.24 -4.50 -0.69
CA TYR A 86 3.76 -3.75 -1.83
C TYR A 86 4.90 -2.99 -2.49
N GLU A 87 4.92 -3.02 -3.82
CA GLU A 87 5.90 -2.30 -4.62
C GLU A 87 5.26 -1.64 -5.84
N ARG A 88 5.80 -0.49 -6.21
CA ARG A 88 5.60 0.12 -7.51
C ARG A 88 6.91 0.78 -7.92
N ILE A 89 7.62 0.13 -8.83
CA ILE A 89 8.87 0.65 -9.38
C ILE A 89 8.56 1.75 -10.41
N GLY A 90 9.15 2.91 -10.22
CA GLY A 90 9.15 3.98 -11.23
C GLY A 90 10.00 3.55 -12.42
N SER A 91 9.51 3.76 -13.65
CA SER A 91 10.22 3.33 -14.87
C SER A 91 11.57 4.02 -15.10
N ARG A 92 11.87 5.08 -14.35
CA ARG A 92 13.11 5.86 -14.36
C ARG A 92 13.24 6.62 -13.03
N PRO A 93 14.42 7.13 -12.67
CA PRO A 93 14.63 7.80 -11.36
C PRO A 93 13.69 8.98 -11.10
N THR A 94 13.28 9.70 -12.15
CA THR A 94 12.32 10.82 -12.06
C THR A 94 10.86 10.39 -11.96
N LYS A 95 10.59 9.09 -11.87
CA LYS A 95 9.26 8.54 -11.62
C LYS A 95 9.25 7.94 -10.23
N LEU A 96 8.20 8.28 -9.50
CA LEU A 96 8.02 7.86 -8.12
C LEU A 96 8.09 6.33 -8.02
N THR A 97 9.06 5.86 -7.24
CA THR A 97 9.11 4.48 -6.76
C THR A 97 8.48 4.45 -5.37
N SER A 98 7.57 3.51 -5.13
CA SER A 98 6.82 3.40 -3.89
C SER A 98 6.93 1.99 -3.33
N TYR A 99 7.22 1.90 -2.05
CA TYR A 99 7.20 0.66 -1.28
C TYR A 99 6.22 0.81 -0.14
N ALA A 100 5.55 -0.27 0.22
CA ALA A 100 4.85 -0.30 1.48
C ALA A 100 4.83 -1.70 2.07
N TYR A 101 4.76 -1.76 3.39
CA TYR A 101 4.49 -2.98 4.13
C TYR A 101 3.36 -2.73 5.11
N ILE A 102 2.45 -3.70 5.25
CA ILE A 102 1.32 -3.64 6.19
C ILE A 102 1.30 -4.91 7.03
N ASP A 103 1.65 -4.81 8.32
CA ASP A 103 1.45 -5.89 9.28
C ASP A 103 -0.01 -6.04 9.66
N LYS A 104 -0.38 -7.28 9.93
CA LYS A 104 -1.63 -7.69 10.51
C LYS A 104 -1.44 -8.05 11.98
N ASN A 105 -2.48 -7.80 12.78
CA ASN A 105 -2.55 -8.36 14.12
C ASN A 105 -2.95 -9.84 14.08
N GLY A 106 -3.01 -10.50 15.24
CA GLY A 106 -3.42 -11.91 15.35
C GLY A 106 -4.85 -12.22 14.85
N SER A 107 -5.67 -11.20 14.58
CA SER A 107 -6.99 -11.36 13.93
C SER A 107 -6.96 -11.18 12.41
N GLY A 108 -5.78 -11.05 11.80
CA GLY A 108 -5.60 -10.85 10.36
C GLY A 108 -6.00 -9.45 9.87
N LYS A 109 -6.14 -8.47 10.77
CA LYS A 109 -6.51 -7.08 10.43
C LYS A 109 -5.27 -6.20 10.39
N ALA A 110 -5.21 -5.27 9.43
CA ALA A 110 -4.15 -4.27 9.36
C ALA A 110 -3.98 -3.52 10.69
N ALA A 111 -2.75 -3.42 11.18
CA ALA A 111 -2.44 -2.90 12.50
C ALA A 111 -1.34 -1.83 12.49
N LYS A 112 -0.29 -2.04 11.69
CA LYS A 112 0.82 -1.11 11.51
C LYS A 112 1.41 -1.30 10.11
N GLY A 113 2.35 -0.44 9.75
CA GLY A 113 3.04 -0.56 8.48
C GLY A 113 4.03 0.56 8.25
N GLU A 114 4.62 0.56 7.07
CA GLU A 114 5.51 1.60 6.61
C GLU A 114 5.23 1.88 5.13
N MET A 115 5.36 3.13 4.71
CA MET A 115 5.41 3.50 3.29
C MET A 115 6.69 4.27 3.02
N ILE A 116 7.37 3.93 1.93
CA ILE A 116 8.59 4.61 1.49
C ILE A 116 8.38 5.07 0.06
N PHE A 117 8.68 6.34 -0.20
CA PHE A 117 8.59 6.96 -1.51
C PHE A 117 9.97 7.48 -1.91
N ARG A 118 10.42 7.11 -3.11
CA ARG A 118 11.70 7.52 -3.69
C ARG A 118 11.50 8.19 -5.02
N ILE A 119 12.14 9.32 -5.23
CA ILE A 119 12.15 10.02 -6.52
C ILE A 119 13.40 10.87 -6.66
N THR A 120 13.93 10.97 -7.87
CA THR A 120 14.95 11.96 -8.22
C THR A 120 14.25 13.15 -8.91
N SER A 121 14.46 14.36 -8.40
CA SER A 121 14.01 15.61 -9.05
C SER A 121 15.21 16.44 -9.47
N PHE A 122 15.01 17.35 -10.42
CA PHE A 122 16.03 18.30 -10.85
C PHE A 122 15.72 19.66 -10.20
N ASP A 123 16.41 19.95 -9.11
CA ASP A 123 16.42 21.29 -8.52
C ASP A 123 17.63 22.03 -9.11
N ASN A 124 17.38 23.10 -9.87
CA ASN A 124 18.41 23.95 -10.48
C ASN A 124 19.54 23.17 -11.19
N VAL A 125 19.17 22.27 -12.12
CA VAL A 125 20.04 21.50 -13.05
C VAL A 125 20.67 20.21 -12.48
N LEU A 126 20.86 20.07 -11.17
CA LEU A 126 21.46 18.86 -10.59
C LEU A 126 20.39 17.83 -10.18
N PRO A 127 20.60 16.53 -10.46
CA PRO A 127 19.69 15.48 -9.99
C PRO A 127 19.81 15.31 -8.49
N VAL A 128 18.70 15.43 -7.79
CA VAL A 128 18.58 15.30 -6.34
C VAL A 128 17.65 14.15 -6.01
N SER A 129 18.14 13.19 -5.24
CA SER A 129 17.34 12.06 -4.76
C SER A 129 16.66 12.39 -3.43
N TYR A 130 15.36 12.13 -3.39
CA TYR A 130 14.51 12.29 -2.22
C TYR A 130 14.01 10.94 -1.78
N GLU A 131 13.98 10.71 -0.47
CA GLU A 131 13.29 9.59 0.14
C GLU A 131 12.38 10.10 1.26
N VAL A 132 11.12 9.67 1.25
CA VAL A 132 10.16 10.00 2.30
C VAL A 132 9.62 8.71 2.88
N ARG A 133 9.76 8.54 4.19
CA ARG A 133 9.25 7.39 4.94
C ARG A 133 8.13 7.82 5.85
N TYR A 134 7.09 7.00 5.92
CA TYR A 134 5.97 7.17 6.82
C TYR A 134 5.77 5.91 7.64
N LYS A 135 5.94 5.98 8.96
CA LYS A 135 5.52 4.88 9.84
C LYS A 135 4.05 5.02 10.17
N LEU A 136 3.35 3.90 10.11
CA LEU A 136 1.90 3.84 10.24
C LEU A 136 1.52 2.93 11.41
N LYS A 137 0.54 3.36 12.20
CA LYS A 137 -0.06 2.55 13.26
C LYS A 137 -1.53 2.86 13.41
N LYS A 138 -2.31 1.87 13.80
CA LYS A 138 -3.73 2.04 14.10
C LYS A 138 -3.97 2.96 15.29
#